data_AF-A0AB38A049-F1
#
_entry.id   AF-A0AB38A049-F1
#
_cell.length_a   1.000
_cell.length_b   1.000
_cell.length_c   1.000
_cell.angle_alpha   90.00
_cell.angle_beta   90.00
_cell.angle_gamma   90.00
#
_symmetry.space_group_name_H-M   'P 1'
#
loop_
_entity.id
_entity.type
_entity.pdbx_description
1 polymer ?
#
loop_
_entity_poly.entity_id
_entity_poly.type
_entity_poly.pdbx_seq_one_letter_code
_entity_poly.pdbx_strand_id
1 'polypeptide(L)'
;MKVVPESSAGKWAVGLTSASIVLLVIFLLFETMGFILLVAILLELAALVLSIKALRKERTILTYCALIFGVVVILFLLSHSLFIQD
;
A
#
# COMPACT_ATOMS: atom_id res chain seq x y z
N MET A 1 19.23 -7.76 9.22
CA MET A 1 17.84 -8.10 8.83
C MET A 1 17.87 -8.74 7.46
N LYS A 2 17.04 -9.77 7.19
CA LYS A 2 16.93 -10.32 5.83
C LYS A 2 16.29 -9.26 4.90
N VAL A 3 16.68 -9.26 3.63
CA VAL A 3 16.26 -8.24 2.65
C VAL A 3 14.90 -8.59 2.06
N VAL A 4 14.67 -9.86 1.69
CA VAL A 4 13.47 -10.31 0.97
C VAL A 4 12.61 -11.20 1.87
N PRO A 5 11.26 -11.04 1.89
CA PRO A 5 10.39 -11.90 2.68
C PRO A 5 10.38 -13.34 2.15
N GLU A 6 10.62 -14.30 3.03
CA GLU A 6 10.50 -15.73 2.71
C GLU A 6 9.06 -16.22 2.87
N SER A 7 8.34 -15.70 3.86
CA SER A 7 6.92 -16.01 4.05
C SER A 7 6.04 -15.52 2.90
N SER A 8 5.07 -16.36 2.51
CA SER A 8 4.07 -16.02 1.50
C SER A 8 3.32 -14.73 1.85
N ALA A 9 3.03 -14.49 3.13
CA ALA A 9 2.37 -13.27 3.59
C ALA A 9 3.19 -12.01 3.30
N GLY A 10 4.53 -12.05 3.50
CA GLY A 10 5.39 -10.92 3.19
C GLY A 10 5.54 -10.68 1.68
N LYS A 11 5.57 -11.75 0.87
CA LYS A 11 5.56 -11.63 -0.60
C LYS A 11 4.27 -11.00 -1.12
N TRP A 12 3.11 -11.43 -0.59
CA TRP A 12 1.82 -10.84 -0.92
C TRP A 12 1.71 -9.39 -0.45
N ALA A 13 2.22 -9.07 0.74
CA ALA A 13 2.26 -7.69 1.24
C ALA A 13 3.01 -6.77 0.26
N VAL A 14 4.24 -7.12 -0.11
CA VAL A 14 5.06 -6.32 -1.04
C VAL A 14 4.40 -6.23 -2.42
N GLY A 15 3.83 -7.33 -2.93
CA GLY A 15 3.14 -7.34 -4.22
C GLY A 15 1.85 -6.53 -4.25
N LEU A 16 1.07 -6.54 -3.15
CA LEU A 16 -0.14 -5.73 -3.04
C LEU A 16 0.19 -4.24 -2.89
N THR A 17 1.22 -3.90 -2.11
CA THR A 17 1.69 -2.50 -1.99
C THR A 17 2.22 -1.99 -3.34
N SER A 18 2.99 -2.78 -4.08
CA SER A 18 3.46 -2.34 -5.41
C SER A 18 2.31 -2.17 -6.40
N ALA A 19 1.32 -3.07 -6.39
CA ALA A 19 0.12 -2.94 -7.22
C ALA A 19 -0.71 -1.70 -6.83
N SER A 20 -0.84 -1.40 -5.53
CA SER A 20 -1.54 -0.19 -5.06
C SER A 20 -0.86 1.08 -5.58
N ILE A 21 0.48 1.14 -5.52
CA ILE A 21 1.27 2.28 -5.99
C ILE A 21 1.04 2.49 -7.49
N VAL A 22 1.06 1.42 -8.29
CA VAL A 22 0.80 1.52 -9.74
C VAL A 22 -0.62 2.02 -10.00
N LEU A 23 -1.62 1.50 -9.30
CA LEU A 23 -3.01 1.97 -9.40
C LEU A 23 -3.14 3.46 -9.03
N LEU A 24 -2.42 3.91 -8.01
CA LEU A 24 -2.38 5.30 -7.59
C LEU A 24 -1.75 6.22 -8.63
N VAL A 25 -0.66 5.79 -9.25
CA VAL A 25 -0.03 6.52 -10.35
C VAL A 25 -1.01 6.65 -11.53
N ILE A 26 -1.74 5.58 -11.86
CA ILE A 26 -2.77 5.62 -12.90
C ILE A 26 -3.90 6.58 -12.51
N PHE A 27 -4.37 6.53 -11.27
CA PHE A 27 -5.40 7.45 -10.77
C PHE A 27 -4.97 8.92 -10.92
N LEU A 28 -3.73 9.24 -10.51
CA LEU A 28 -3.17 10.59 -10.62
C LEU A 28 -3.00 11.07 -12.08
N LEU A 29 -2.61 10.17 -13.00
CA LEU A 29 -2.39 10.54 -14.40
C LEU A 29 -3.68 10.73 -15.19
N PHE A 30 -4.73 10.02 -14.84
CA PHE A 30 -5.97 9.97 -15.62
C PHE A 30 -7.16 10.65 -14.94
N GLU A 31 -7.00 11.19 -13.71
CA GLU A 31 -8.07 11.72 -12.86
C GLU A 31 -9.35 10.87 -12.92
N THR A 32 -9.14 9.56 -12.87
CA THR A 32 -10.18 8.58 -13.20
C THR A 32 -11.16 8.40 -12.05
N MET A 33 -12.40 8.00 -12.40
CA MET A 33 -13.53 7.86 -11.47
C MET A 33 -13.15 7.23 -10.12
N GLY A 34 -13.70 7.80 -9.03
CA GLY A 34 -13.39 7.44 -7.63
C GLY A 34 -13.55 5.96 -7.24
N PHE A 35 -14.04 5.10 -8.14
CA PHE A 35 -14.01 3.65 -7.97
C PHE A 35 -12.57 3.10 -7.91
N ILE A 36 -11.64 3.63 -8.72
CA ILE A 36 -10.23 3.19 -8.69
C ILE A 36 -9.59 3.55 -7.34
N LEU A 37 -9.92 4.72 -6.81
CA LEU A 37 -9.51 5.16 -5.48
C LEU A 37 -9.99 4.18 -4.40
N LEU A 38 -11.26 3.78 -4.45
CA LEU A 38 -11.85 2.83 -3.50
C LEU A 38 -11.14 1.46 -3.55
N VAL A 39 -10.85 0.97 -4.76
CA VAL A 39 -10.12 -0.30 -4.96
C VAL A 39 -8.69 -0.18 -4.42
N ALA A 40 -8.00 0.93 -4.68
CA ALA A 40 -6.65 1.18 -4.16
C ALA A 40 -6.61 1.22 -2.63
N ILE A 41 -7.61 1.86 -1.98
CA ILE A 41 -7.74 1.90 -0.52
C ILE A 41 -7.93 0.50 0.06
N LEU A 42 -8.82 -0.31 -0.53
CA LEU A 42 -9.05 -1.69 -0.08
C LEU A 42 -7.80 -2.56 -0.25
N LEU A 43 -7.08 -2.40 -1.37
CA LEU A 43 -5.81 -3.09 -1.61
C LEU A 43 -4.77 -2.70 -0.56
N GLU A 44 -4.64 -1.42 -0.25
CA GLU A 44 -3.69 -0.95 0.76
C GLU A 44 -4.02 -1.44 2.16
N LEU A 45 -5.30 -1.42 2.55
CA LEU A 45 -5.72 -1.98 3.83
C LEU A 45 -5.35 -3.47 3.94
N ALA A 46 -5.56 -4.24 2.88
CA ALA A 46 -5.15 -5.65 2.85
C ALA A 46 -3.62 -5.81 2.93
N ALA A 47 -2.88 -4.97 2.19
CA ALA A 47 -1.41 -4.96 2.18
C ALA A 47 -0.83 -4.58 3.55
N LEU A 48 -1.43 -3.64 4.27
CA LEU A 48 -1.05 -3.24 5.62
C LEU A 48 -1.27 -4.37 6.62
N VAL A 49 -2.45 -5.01 6.59
CA VAL A 49 -2.74 -6.16 7.48
C VAL A 49 -1.75 -7.29 7.22
N LEU A 50 -1.46 -7.60 5.96
CA LEU A 50 -0.47 -8.60 5.58
C LEU A 50 0.94 -8.21 6.00
N SER A 51 1.32 -6.93 5.85
CA SER A 51 2.60 -6.39 6.30
C SER A 51 2.77 -6.52 7.81
N ILE A 52 1.75 -6.18 8.61
CA ILE A 52 1.75 -6.33 10.07
C ILE A 52 1.89 -7.81 10.46
N LYS A 53 1.12 -8.70 9.80
CA LYS A 53 1.15 -10.14 10.06
C LYS A 53 2.51 -10.74 9.70
N ALA A 54 3.08 -10.31 8.57
CA ALA A 54 4.41 -10.70 8.13
C ALA A 54 5.48 -10.18 9.10
N LEU A 55 5.37 -8.93 9.60
CA LEU A 55 6.31 -8.36 10.57
C LEU A 55 6.38 -9.13 11.90
N ARG A 56 5.25 -9.69 12.34
CA ARG A 56 5.21 -10.55 13.54
C ARG A 56 5.95 -11.87 13.32
N LYS A 57 5.96 -12.38 12.09
CA LYS A 57 6.58 -13.67 11.76
C LYS A 57 8.05 -13.50 11.38
N GLU A 58 8.36 -12.49 10.57
CA GLU A 58 9.68 -12.19 10.03
C GLU A 58 9.89 -10.68 9.91
N ARG A 59 10.91 -10.16 10.58
CA ARG A 59 11.30 -8.74 10.49
C ARG A 59 12.24 -8.53 9.30
N THR A 60 11.64 -8.37 8.14
CA THR A 60 12.32 -8.16 6.85
C THR A 60 12.26 -6.70 6.42
N ILE A 61 13.31 -6.20 5.77
CA ILE A 61 13.42 -4.79 5.35
C ILE A 61 12.30 -4.44 4.36
N LEU A 62 12.04 -5.31 3.37
CA LEU A 62 10.99 -5.09 2.38
C LEU A 62 9.60 -4.95 3.01
N THR A 63 9.29 -5.75 4.02
CA THR A 63 8.00 -5.72 4.73
C THR A 63 7.84 -4.42 5.52
N TYR A 64 8.95 -3.91 6.07
CA TYR A 64 8.98 -2.64 6.79
C TYR A 64 8.81 -1.46 5.82
N CYS A 65 9.50 -1.49 4.67
CA CYS A 65 9.30 -0.52 3.60
C CYS A 65 7.86 -0.54 3.08
N ALA A 66 7.29 -1.72 2.82
CA ALA A 66 5.90 -1.85 2.36
C ALA A 66 4.91 -1.24 3.36
N LEU A 67 5.12 -1.47 4.66
CA LEU A 67 4.30 -0.88 5.71
C LEU A 67 4.42 0.66 5.74
N ILE A 68 5.63 1.21 5.67
CA ILE A 68 5.85 2.66 5.63
C ILE A 68 5.18 3.26 4.38
N PHE A 69 5.38 2.65 3.22
CA PHE A 69 4.75 3.10 1.97
C PHE A 69 3.23 3.07 2.06
N GLY A 70 2.64 2.00 2.61
CA GLY A 70 1.19 1.92 2.79
C GLY A 70 0.65 3.04 3.70
N VAL A 71 1.35 3.37 4.79
CA VAL A 71 0.98 4.50 5.65
C VAL A 71 1.08 5.84 4.91
N VAL A 72 2.17 6.06 4.18
CA VAL A 72 2.37 7.28 3.37
C VAL A 72 1.29 7.41 2.31
N VAL A 73 0.93 6.31 1.64
CA VAL A 73 -0.14 6.26 0.65
C VAL A 73 -1.49 6.61 1.27
N ILE A 74 -1.83 6.05 2.43
CA ILE A 74 -3.08 6.40 3.12
C ILE A 74 -3.10 7.89 3.47
N LEU A 75 -2.01 8.43 4.01
CA LEU A 75 -1.90 9.85 4.32
C LEU A 75 -2.03 10.72 3.06
N PHE A 76 -1.44 10.29 1.95
CA PHE A 76 -1.56 10.96 0.65
C PHE A 76 -3.00 10.95 0.14
N LEU A 77 -3.67 9.79 0.15
CA LEU A 77 -5.07 9.65 -0.24
C LEU A 77 -5.99 10.49 0.64
N LEU A 78 -5.74 10.50 1.95
CA LEU A 78 -6.50 11.29 2.91
C LEU A 78 -6.29 12.79 2.66
N SER A 79 -5.05 13.22 2.40
CA SER A 79 -4.73 14.60 2.04
C SER A 79 -5.38 14.99 0.72
N HIS A 80 -5.29 14.15 -0.31
CA HIS A 80 -5.92 14.39 -1.60
C HIS A 80 -7.46 14.48 -1.49
N SER A 81 -8.07 13.69 -0.60
CA SER A 81 -9.50 13.77 -0.29
C SER A 81 -9.87 15.05 0.48
N LEU A 82 -9.08 15.42 1.49
CA LEU A 82 -9.29 16.62 2.32
C LEU A 82 -9.06 17.93 1.55
N PHE A 83 -8.04 17.97 0.70
CA PHE A 83 -7.66 19.15 -0.07
C PHE A 83 -8.37 19.26 -1.43
N ILE A 84 -9.31 18.36 -1.76
CA ILE A 84 -10.17 18.51 -2.95
C ILE A 84 -11.31 19.52 -2.75
N GLN A 85 -11.34 20.22 -1.61
CA GLN A 85 -12.17 21.41 -1.43
C GLN A 85 -11.48 22.65 -2.02
N ASP A 86 -11.54 22.81 -3.34
CA ASP A 86 -11.81 24.08 -4.07
C ASP A 86 -11.83 23.85 -5.59
#